data_AF-A0A4Z2EXI4-F1
#
_entry.id   AF-A0A4Z2EXI4-F1
#
_cell.length_a   1.000
_cell.length_b   1.000
_cell.length_c   1.000
_cell.angle_alpha   90.00
_cell.angle_beta   90.00
_cell.angle_gamma   90.00
#
_symmetry.space_group_name_H-M   'P 1'
#
loop_
_entity.id
_entity.type
_entity.pdbx_description
1 polymer ?
#
loop_
_entity_poly.entity_id
_entity_poly.type
_entity_poly.pdbx_seq_one_letter_code
_entity_poly.pdbx_strand_id
1 'polypeptide(L)'
;MSPPGLYDRPPGTDDAKLIDIFYPGDQQSITYGTKSRVGIGGMEAKVKAALWALQGGTSVVIANGTHPKVTGHVITDIVEGKKVGTFFSEVKPAGPTVEQQTEMARHAGRALASLDPEQRGEIICSLADLLTEKKDEILSANKRDMELATTSGRLSQPLIDRLSLSSAKLNSLAIGLRQLAVSSRDSVGRVVRRTRVANNLELEQITVPIGVLLVIFESRPDCLPQVSALAIASGNALLLKGGKEASNTNRILHQLTQEALSSHGVADAVQLVSTREEVEDLCRLDKLIDLIIPRGSSQLVRDIQRAAKGIPVLGHSEGVCHVYLDNEASIDKALDIVRDSKCDYPAACNAMETLLIHRDLLRTPLFDQIIDMLRTERVKIHAGPRFASYLTFSPSEVKSLRTEYGDLECCIEVVDSMQEAVDHIHKYGSSHTDVIVTESEETAEQFLQQVDSACVFWNSSSRFADGYRFGLGAEVGISTARIHARGPVGLEGLLTTKWVLRGTGQTVADFSEQGSMKYLHENIPVPQKGFS
;
A
#
# COMPACT_ATOMS: atom_id res chain seq x y z
N MET A 1 6.32 -12.58 35.62
CA MET A 1 5.59 -13.36 34.59
C MET A 1 6.56 -14.33 33.93
N SER A 2 6.12 -15.54 33.57
CA SER A 2 6.92 -16.44 32.74
C SER A 2 7.08 -15.84 31.34
N PRO A 3 8.29 -15.83 30.75
CA PRO A 3 8.49 -15.31 29.40
C PRO A 3 7.68 -16.14 28.38
N PRO A 4 7.25 -15.52 27.26
CA PRO A 4 6.49 -16.21 26.20
C PRO A 4 7.21 -17.41 25.58
N GLY A 5 8.54 -17.41 25.60
CA GLY A 5 9.41 -18.47 25.10
C GLY A 5 10.86 -18.21 25.53
N LEU A 6 11.81 -18.67 24.72
CA LEU A 6 13.24 -18.48 24.89
C LEU A 6 13.69 -17.15 24.29
N TYR A 7 14.44 -16.35 25.06
CA TYR A 7 15.05 -15.12 24.57
C TYR A 7 16.56 -15.32 24.39
N ASP A 8 17.16 -14.55 23.49
CA ASP A 8 18.63 -14.50 23.30
C ASP A 8 19.36 -13.94 24.54
N ARG A 9 18.68 -13.10 25.32
CA ARG A 9 19.17 -12.46 26.55
C ARG A 9 18.10 -12.47 27.64
N PRO A 10 18.45 -12.16 28.91
CA PRO A 10 17.47 -12.14 29.99
C PRO A 10 16.28 -11.21 29.67
N PRO A 11 15.02 -11.66 29.81
CA PRO A 11 13.85 -10.84 29.52
C PRO A 11 13.86 -9.55 30.34
N GLY A 12 13.72 -8.39 29.69
CA GLY A 12 13.72 -7.08 30.34
C GLY A 12 15.04 -6.31 30.26
N THR A 13 16.09 -6.86 29.64
CA THR A 13 17.25 -6.07 29.18
C THR A 13 16.96 -5.37 27.85
N ASP A 14 17.61 -4.24 27.59
CA ASP A 14 17.56 -3.60 26.27
C ASP A 14 17.98 -4.61 25.18
N ASP A 15 17.25 -4.59 24.07
CA ASP A 15 17.43 -5.47 22.91
C ASP A 15 17.23 -6.98 23.13
N ALA A 16 16.63 -7.43 24.24
CA ALA A 16 16.27 -8.85 24.38
C ALA A 16 15.22 -9.26 23.33
N LYS A 17 15.54 -10.23 22.47
CA LYS A 17 14.67 -10.73 21.40
C LYS A 17 14.18 -12.14 21.71
N LEU A 18 12.90 -12.39 21.47
CA LEU A 18 12.31 -13.73 21.50
C LEU A 18 12.87 -14.53 20.33
N ILE A 19 13.29 -15.76 20.60
CA ILE A 19 13.74 -16.72 19.59
C ILE A 19 12.54 -17.57 19.20
N ASP A 20 12.04 -17.42 17.99
CA ASP A 20 10.89 -18.20 17.51
C ASP A 20 11.28 -19.64 17.15
N ILE A 21 12.51 -19.84 16.63
CA ILE A 21 13.05 -21.17 16.35
C ILE A 21 14.47 -21.28 16.89
N PHE A 22 14.71 -22.28 17.71
CA PHE A 22 16.01 -22.55 18.33
C PHE A 22 16.68 -23.78 17.72
N TYR A 23 17.98 -23.65 17.41
CA TYR A 23 18.82 -24.72 16.91
C TYR A 23 19.85 -25.11 17.97
N PRO A 24 20.16 -26.42 18.11
CA PRO A 24 21.20 -26.89 19.03
C PRO A 24 22.56 -26.18 18.84
N GLY A 25 22.91 -25.81 17.61
CA GLY A 25 24.17 -25.10 17.31
C GLY A 25 24.24 -23.67 17.83
N ASP A 26 23.09 -23.03 18.10
CA ASP A 26 23.01 -21.64 18.56
C ASP A 26 23.02 -21.55 20.10
N GLN A 27 23.38 -22.62 20.81
CA GLN A 27 23.37 -22.63 22.27
C GLN A 27 24.34 -21.61 22.90
N GLN A 28 25.42 -21.25 22.18
CA GLN A 28 26.40 -20.26 22.65
C GLN A 28 25.94 -18.81 22.52
N SER A 29 24.89 -18.52 21.72
CA SER A 29 24.37 -17.16 21.53
C SER A 29 23.32 -16.75 22.58
N ILE A 30 22.94 -17.67 23.49
CA ILE A 30 21.95 -17.41 24.53
C ILE A 30 22.60 -17.07 25.86
N THR A 31 22.19 -15.94 26.44
CA THR A 31 22.57 -15.53 27.80
C THR A 31 21.40 -15.75 28.76
N TYR A 32 21.56 -16.67 29.71
CA TYR A 32 20.53 -16.94 30.73
C TYR A 32 20.63 -15.96 31.91
N GLY A 33 19.48 -15.51 32.42
CA GLY A 33 19.40 -14.70 33.64
C GLY A 33 19.66 -15.50 34.92
N THR A 34 19.84 -14.78 36.03
CA THR A 34 20.05 -15.37 37.36
C THR A 34 18.84 -16.20 37.83
N LYS A 35 19.11 -17.35 38.47
CA LYS A 35 18.07 -18.28 38.95
C LYS A 35 17.17 -17.60 39.99
N SER A 36 15.86 -17.72 39.83
CA SER A 36 14.86 -17.26 40.81
C SER A 36 15.02 -18.00 42.15
N ARG A 37 14.89 -17.26 43.26
CA ARG A 37 14.98 -17.76 44.64
C ARG A 37 13.90 -18.79 45.01
N VAL A 38 12.83 -18.90 44.21
CA VAL A 38 11.66 -19.77 44.43
C VAL A 38 11.35 -20.71 43.25
N GLY A 39 12.18 -20.72 42.19
CA GLY A 39 11.92 -21.50 40.98
C GLY A 39 12.58 -22.89 41.00
N ILE A 40 11.80 -23.93 40.69
CA ILE A 40 12.23 -25.34 40.67
C ILE A 40 13.07 -25.68 39.42
N GLY A 41 13.11 -24.80 38.42
CA GLY A 41 13.93 -24.93 37.21
C GLY A 41 13.96 -23.65 36.36
N GLY A 42 15.15 -23.19 35.98
CA GLY A 42 15.33 -22.01 35.12
C GLY A 42 15.12 -22.30 33.63
N MET A 43 15.15 -21.26 32.79
CA MET A 43 15.06 -21.42 31.32
C MET A 43 16.14 -22.37 30.78
N GLU A 44 17.35 -22.33 31.36
CA GLU A 44 18.44 -23.25 31.03
C GLU A 44 18.04 -24.74 31.16
N ALA A 45 17.31 -25.09 32.22
CA ALA A 45 16.85 -26.47 32.44
C ALA A 45 15.78 -26.88 31.42
N LYS A 46 14.88 -25.94 31.06
CA LYS A 46 13.86 -26.17 30.01
C LYS A 46 14.48 -26.37 28.64
N VAL A 47 15.50 -25.58 28.29
CA VAL A 47 16.27 -25.72 27.04
C VAL A 47 17.00 -27.07 27.01
N LYS A 48 17.65 -27.47 28.10
CA LYS A 48 18.31 -28.79 28.19
C LYS A 48 17.32 -29.95 28.00
N ALA A 49 16.16 -29.89 28.63
CA ALA A 49 15.11 -30.90 28.47
C ALA A 49 14.56 -30.93 27.02
N ALA A 50 14.34 -29.76 26.42
CA ALA A 50 13.90 -29.65 25.03
C ALA A 50 14.92 -30.24 24.05
N LEU A 51 16.22 -29.98 24.26
CA LEU A 51 17.30 -30.54 23.45
C LEU A 51 17.40 -32.06 23.59
N TRP A 52 17.24 -32.60 24.81
CA TRP A 52 17.22 -34.04 25.03
C TRP A 52 16.06 -34.73 24.30
N ALA A 53 14.86 -34.14 24.37
CA ALA A 53 13.69 -34.66 23.65
C ALA A 53 13.85 -34.53 22.12
N LEU A 54 14.45 -33.44 21.63
CA LEU A 54 14.75 -33.25 20.22
C LEU A 54 15.70 -34.32 19.69
N GLN A 55 16.78 -34.63 20.43
CA GLN A 55 17.70 -35.74 20.11
C GLN A 55 17.01 -37.11 20.09
N GLY A 56 15.92 -37.27 20.85
CA GLY A 56 15.04 -38.45 20.82
C GLY A 56 14.05 -38.47 19.65
N GLY A 57 14.14 -37.53 18.70
CA GLY A 57 13.24 -37.43 17.54
C GLY A 57 11.89 -36.77 17.84
N THR A 58 11.73 -36.11 19.00
CA THR A 58 10.48 -35.45 19.39
C THR A 58 10.58 -33.95 19.14
N SER A 59 9.65 -33.40 18.35
CA SER A 59 9.54 -31.93 18.18
C SER A 59 9.10 -31.26 19.48
N VAL A 60 9.76 -30.18 19.88
CA VAL A 60 9.49 -29.50 21.16
C VAL A 60 9.18 -28.04 20.93
N VAL A 61 8.20 -27.52 21.67
CA VAL A 61 7.92 -26.09 21.76
C VAL A 61 7.94 -25.65 23.22
N ILE A 62 8.71 -24.60 23.51
CA ILE A 62 8.64 -23.91 24.80
C ILE A 62 7.76 -22.66 24.63
N ALA A 63 6.53 -22.72 25.14
CA ALA A 63 5.58 -21.61 25.07
C ALA A 63 4.97 -21.29 26.45
N ASN A 64 4.50 -20.06 26.63
CA ASN A 64 3.70 -19.68 27.79
C ASN A 64 2.20 -19.95 27.51
N GLY A 65 1.64 -20.90 28.25
CA GLY A 65 0.22 -21.31 28.21
C GLY A 65 -0.82 -20.20 28.46
N THR A 66 -0.40 -19.07 29.03
CA THR A 66 -1.27 -17.96 29.45
C THR A 66 -1.01 -16.66 28.68
N HIS A 67 -0.23 -16.73 27.59
CA HIS A 67 0.19 -15.53 26.88
C HIS A 67 -0.99 -14.86 26.13
N PRO A 68 -1.14 -13.53 26.17
CA PRO A 68 -2.29 -12.84 25.55
C PRO A 68 -2.39 -12.98 24.03
N LYS A 69 -1.28 -13.33 23.34
CA LYS A 69 -1.26 -13.58 21.88
C LYS A 69 -1.87 -14.92 21.46
N VAL A 70 -2.29 -15.75 22.41
CA VAL A 70 -2.89 -17.05 22.12
C VAL A 70 -4.36 -16.80 21.84
N THR A 71 -4.74 -16.82 20.58
CA THR A 71 -6.12 -16.57 20.12
C THR A 71 -7.07 -17.76 20.39
N GLY A 72 -6.62 -18.74 21.18
CA GLY A 72 -7.34 -19.97 21.54
C GLY A 72 -6.63 -20.80 22.62
N HIS A 73 -6.46 -22.11 22.40
CA HIS A 73 -5.61 -23.00 23.20
C HIS A 73 -4.20 -23.05 22.58
N VAL A 74 -3.14 -22.78 23.36
CA VAL A 74 -1.72 -22.75 22.89
C VAL A 74 -1.33 -23.93 22.01
N ILE A 75 -1.85 -25.12 22.34
CA ILE A 75 -1.58 -26.35 21.59
C ILE A 75 -2.10 -26.23 20.16
N THR A 76 -3.31 -25.73 19.95
CA THR A 76 -3.91 -25.60 18.62
C THR A 76 -3.13 -24.62 17.75
N ASP A 77 -2.76 -23.46 18.30
CA ASP A 77 -1.97 -22.46 17.57
C ASP A 77 -0.59 -23.01 17.15
N ILE A 78 0.06 -23.80 18.01
CA ILE A 78 1.32 -24.48 17.69
C ILE A 78 1.12 -25.53 16.57
N VAL A 79 0.06 -26.33 16.65
CA VAL A 79 -0.24 -27.37 15.65
C VAL A 79 -0.60 -26.76 14.29
N GLU A 80 -1.23 -25.59 14.27
CA GLU A 80 -1.50 -24.80 13.05
C GLU A 80 -0.25 -24.13 12.47
N GLY A 81 0.89 -24.21 13.15
CA GLY A 81 2.16 -23.67 12.68
C GLY A 81 2.39 -22.19 12.97
N LYS A 82 1.61 -21.58 13.88
CA LYS A 82 1.81 -20.19 14.31
C LYS A 82 3.07 -20.07 15.17
N LYS A 83 3.74 -18.91 15.11
CA LYS A 83 4.92 -18.58 15.93
C LYS A 83 4.54 -18.34 17.39
N VAL A 84 4.32 -19.43 18.13
CA VAL A 84 3.97 -19.40 19.56
C VAL A 84 5.10 -20.00 20.39
N GLY A 85 5.78 -19.14 21.15
CA GLY A 85 6.94 -19.55 21.95
C GLY A 85 8.16 -19.84 21.07
N THR A 86 8.95 -20.83 21.46
CA THR A 86 10.17 -21.22 20.75
C THR A 86 10.06 -22.66 20.27
N PHE A 87 10.05 -22.86 18.96
CA PHE A 87 10.11 -24.17 18.32
C PHE A 87 11.55 -24.68 18.27
N PHE A 88 11.79 -25.92 18.70
CA PHE A 88 13.10 -26.54 18.67
C PHE A 88 13.20 -27.42 17.43
N SER A 89 14.18 -27.17 16.58
CA SER A 89 14.37 -27.90 15.33
C SER A 89 15.82 -28.32 15.14
N GLU A 90 16.02 -29.50 14.57
CA GLU A 90 17.35 -29.97 14.14
C GLU A 90 17.79 -29.32 12.83
N VAL A 91 16.83 -28.80 12.05
CA VAL A 91 17.08 -28.23 10.73
C VAL A 91 16.92 -26.72 10.78
N LYS A 92 18.01 -25.99 10.51
CA LYS A 92 17.93 -24.55 10.28
C LYS A 92 17.13 -24.29 8.99
N PRO A 93 16.04 -23.49 9.03
CA PRO A 93 15.32 -23.02 7.87
C PRO A 93 16.33 -22.46 6.88
N ALA A 94 16.16 -22.81 5.62
CA ALA A 94 16.96 -22.22 4.57
C ALA A 94 16.58 -20.74 4.43
N GLY A 95 17.57 -19.87 4.58
CA GLY A 95 17.45 -18.42 4.32
C GLY A 95 17.48 -17.53 5.56
N PRO A 96 17.59 -16.21 5.36
CA PRO A 96 17.56 -15.21 6.42
C PRO A 96 16.18 -15.09 7.08
N THR A 97 16.12 -14.66 8.34
CA THR A 97 14.85 -14.28 8.99
C THR A 97 14.30 -13.00 8.39
N VAL A 98 13.03 -12.68 8.65
CA VAL A 98 12.40 -11.46 8.13
C VAL A 98 13.07 -10.18 8.65
N GLU A 99 13.54 -10.17 9.90
CA GLU A 99 14.31 -9.07 10.47
C GLU A 99 15.63 -8.91 9.75
N GLN A 100 16.34 -10.01 9.47
CA GLN A 100 17.59 -10.00 8.72
C GLN A 100 17.38 -9.51 7.29
N GLN A 101 16.33 -9.99 6.60
CA GLN A 101 15.95 -9.47 5.27
C GLN A 101 15.67 -7.97 5.34
N THR A 102 14.98 -7.50 6.38
CA THR A 102 14.67 -6.07 6.54
C THR A 102 15.92 -5.24 6.80
N GLU A 103 16.85 -5.73 7.62
CA GLU A 103 18.13 -5.07 7.88
C GLU A 103 19.00 -5.01 6.62
N MET A 104 19.06 -6.09 5.84
CA MET A 104 19.72 -6.14 4.53
C MET A 104 19.11 -5.13 3.55
N ALA A 105 17.78 -5.13 3.44
CA ALA A 105 17.04 -4.18 2.61
C ALA A 105 17.31 -2.74 3.02
N ARG A 106 17.25 -2.44 4.33
CA ARG A 106 17.52 -1.10 4.86
C ARG A 106 18.95 -0.63 4.56
N HIS A 107 19.94 -1.52 4.70
CA HIS A 107 21.33 -1.18 4.38
C HIS A 107 21.49 -0.90 2.88
N ALA A 108 20.99 -1.80 2.03
CA ALA A 108 21.06 -1.63 0.57
C ALA A 108 20.22 -0.44 0.07
N GLY A 109 19.10 -0.12 0.72
CA GLY A 109 18.28 1.05 0.40
C GLY A 109 19.00 2.37 0.66
N ARG A 110 19.85 2.44 1.69
CA ARG A 110 20.72 3.61 1.91
C ARG A 110 21.74 3.78 0.79
N ALA A 111 22.34 2.66 0.34
CA ALA A 111 23.24 2.68 -0.81
C ALA A 111 22.50 3.09 -2.10
N LEU A 112 21.29 2.56 -2.31
CA LEU A 112 20.42 2.92 -3.43
C LEU A 112 20.05 4.41 -3.43
N ALA A 113 19.71 4.98 -2.28
CA ALA A 113 19.43 6.40 -2.12
C ALA A 113 20.65 7.31 -2.38
N SER A 114 21.87 6.76 -2.27
CA SER A 114 23.13 7.47 -2.52
C SER A 114 23.62 7.38 -3.97
N LEU A 115 23.01 6.52 -4.80
CA LEU A 115 23.32 6.46 -6.22
C LEU A 115 22.92 7.75 -6.93
N ASP A 116 23.56 8.02 -8.06
CA ASP A 116 23.14 9.10 -8.95
C ASP A 116 21.77 8.77 -9.57
N PRO A 117 20.95 9.77 -9.91
CA PRO A 117 19.64 9.54 -10.52
C PRO A 117 19.70 8.71 -11.80
N GLU A 118 20.75 8.89 -12.61
CA GLU A 118 20.99 8.13 -13.84
C GLU A 118 21.16 6.64 -13.55
N GLN A 119 21.91 6.28 -12.52
CA GLN A 119 22.14 4.89 -12.12
C GLN A 119 20.84 4.21 -11.66
N ARG A 120 19.98 4.93 -10.91
CA ARG A 120 18.66 4.40 -10.55
C ARG A 120 17.78 4.22 -11.79
N GLY A 121 17.86 5.13 -12.75
CA GLY A 121 17.19 5.00 -14.05
C GLY A 121 17.68 3.80 -14.86
N GLU A 122 18.99 3.55 -14.88
CA GLU A 122 19.61 2.39 -15.55
C GLU A 122 19.08 1.06 -14.99
N ILE A 123 18.98 0.93 -13.67
CA ILE A 123 18.39 -0.25 -13.01
C ILE A 123 16.94 -0.48 -13.49
N ILE A 124 16.12 0.57 -13.52
CA ILE A 124 14.71 0.46 -13.91
C ILE A 124 14.58 0.09 -15.39
N CYS A 125 15.40 0.69 -16.26
CA CYS A 125 15.44 0.33 -17.68
C CYS A 125 15.89 -1.11 -17.89
N SER A 126 16.92 -1.56 -17.16
CA SER A 126 17.38 -2.96 -17.21
C SER A 126 16.27 -3.93 -16.80
N LEU A 127 15.51 -3.62 -15.75
CA LEU A 127 14.34 -4.42 -15.37
C LEU A 127 13.28 -4.46 -16.47
N ALA A 128 13.00 -3.33 -17.14
CA ALA A 128 12.07 -3.28 -18.26
C ALA A 128 12.50 -4.15 -19.46
N ASP A 129 13.80 -4.18 -19.75
CA ASP A 129 14.38 -5.01 -20.80
C ASP A 129 14.30 -6.50 -20.42
N LEU A 130 14.65 -6.86 -19.18
CA LEU A 130 14.52 -8.22 -18.65
C LEU A 130 13.08 -8.74 -18.71
N LEU A 131 12.07 -7.92 -18.40
CA LEU A 131 10.66 -8.30 -18.55
C LEU A 131 10.30 -8.66 -20.01
N THR A 132 10.96 -8.03 -20.97
CA THR A 132 10.74 -8.25 -22.40
C THR A 132 11.48 -9.50 -22.89
N GLU A 133 12.75 -9.65 -22.51
CA GLU A 133 13.62 -10.76 -22.89
C GLU A 133 13.19 -12.09 -22.25
N LYS A 134 12.77 -12.05 -20.98
CA LYS A 134 12.39 -13.21 -20.18
C LYS A 134 10.89 -13.48 -20.16
N LYS A 135 10.15 -12.83 -21.07
CA LYS A 135 8.69 -12.93 -21.19
C LYS A 135 8.18 -14.37 -21.18
N ASP A 136 8.78 -15.26 -21.96
CA ASP A 136 8.30 -16.65 -22.08
C ASP A 136 8.50 -17.44 -20.78
N GLU A 137 9.58 -17.17 -20.05
CA GLU A 137 9.82 -17.74 -18.72
C GLU A 137 8.79 -17.23 -17.70
N ILE A 138 8.47 -15.93 -17.72
CA ILE A 138 7.46 -15.30 -16.85
C ILE A 138 6.07 -15.89 -17.12
N LEU A 139 5.66 -15.96 -18.39
CA LEU A 139 4.36 -16.51 -18.78
C LEU A 139 4.26 -18.01 -18.45
N SER A 140 5.36 -18.76 -18.57
CA SER A 140 5.42 -20.15 -18.15
C SER A 140 5.22 -20.30 -16.63
N ALA A 141 5.82 -19.43 -15.82
CA ALA A 141 5.62 -19.41 -14.37
C ALA A 141 4.18 -19.05 -14.00
N ASN A 142 3.61 -18.02 -14.65
CA ASN A 142 2.24 -17.59 -14.43
C ASN A 142 1.22 -18.66 -14.82
N LYS A 143 1.45 -19.38 -15.92
CA LYS A 143 0.60 -20.50 -16.33
C LYS A 143 0.51 -21.57 -15.24
N ARG A 144 1.63 -21.92 -14.59
CA ARG A 144 1.63 -22.89 -13.47
C ARG A 144 0.81 -22.39 -12.29
N ASP A 145 0.95 -21.11 -11.92
CA ASP A 145 0.16 -20.49 -10.86
C ASP A 145 -1.35 -20.50 -11.19
N MET A 146 -1.73 -20.18 -12.44
CA MET A 146 -3.12 -20.22 -12.93
C MET A 146 -3.70 -21.64 -12.91
N GLU A 147 -2.93 -22.64 -13.31
CA GLU A 147 -3.33 -24.06 -13.26
C GLU A 147 -3.56 -24.53 -11.82
N LEU A 148 -2.65 -24.19 -10.90
CA LEU A 148 -2.79 -24.50 -9.47
C LEU A 148 -4.01 -23.80 -8.85
N ALA A 149 -4.20 -22.52 -9.17
CA ALA A 149 -5.35 -21.74 -8.71
C ALA A 149 -6.67 -22.38 -9.15
N THR A 150 -6.78 -22.74 -10.44
CA THR A 150 -7.97 -23.34 -11.03
C THR A 150 -8.23 -24.74 -10.46
N THR A 151 -7.20 -25.57 -10.35
CA THR A 151 -7.34 -26.97 -9.87
C THR A 151 -7.68 -27.04 -8.38
N SER A 152 -7.17 -26.11 -7.58
CA SER A 152 -7.46 -26.05 -6.15
C SER A 152 -8.91 -25.64 -5.84
N GLY A 153 -9.57 -24.91 -6.76
CA GLY A 153 -10.93 -24.39 -6.61
C GLY A 153 -11.12 -23.37 -5.48
N ARG A 154 -10.03 -22.81 -4.92
CA ARG A 154 -10.07 -21.94 -3.73
C ARG A 154 -10.18 -20.45 -4.02
N LEU A 155 -9.90 -20.04 -5.26
CA LEU A 155 -9.88 -18.63 -5.66
C LEU A 155 -11.16 -18.27 -6.41
N SER A 156 -11.72 -17.11 -6.11
CA SER A 156 -12.85 -16.55 -6.86
C SER A 156 -12.39 -16.08 -8.24
N GLN A 157 -13.32 -16.01 -9.21
CA GLN A 157 -13.02 -15.55 -10.57
C GLN A 157 -12.31 -14.18 -10.61
N PRO A 158 -12.71 -13.16 -9.81
CA PRO A 158 -12.01 -11.87 -9.80
C PRO A 158 -10.54 -11.95 -9.35
N LEU A 159 -10.19 -12.88 -8.45
CA LEU A 159 -8.81 -13.09 -8.05
C LEU A 159 -8.01 -13.81 -9.14
N ILE A 160 -8.63 -14.75 -9.84
CA ILE A 160 -8.03 -15.43 -10.99
C ILE A 160 -7.72 -14.44 -12.12
N ASP A 161 -8.65 -13.53 -12.44
CA ASP A 161 -8.45 -12.53 -13.50
C ASP A 161 -7.32 -11.55 -13.17
N ARG A 162 -7.17 -11.21 -11.89
CA ARG A 162 -6.05 -10.39 -11.39
C ARG A 162 -4.72 -11.15 -11.44
N LEU A 163 -4.72 -12.46 -11.19
CA LEU A 163 -3.53 -13.31 -11.19
C LEU A 163 -2.92 -13.48 -12.59
N SER A 164 -3.76 -13.40 -13.64
CA SER A 164 -3.32 -13.61 -15.02
C SER A 164 -2.37 -12.52 -15.52
N LEU A 165 -1.23 -12.94 -16.07
CA LEU A 165 -0.33 -12.12 -16.87
C LEU A 165 -0.45 -12.45 -18.34
N SER A 166 -0.39 -11.41 -19.17
CA SER A 166 -0.39 -11.52 -20.62
C SER A 166 0.80 -10.79 -21.22
N SER A 167 1.16 -11.12 -22.46
CA SER A 167 2.19 -10.39 -23.22
C SER A 167 1.90 -8.89 -23.29
N ALA A 168 0.62 -8.50 -23.41
CA ALA A 168 0.21 -7.11 -23.42
C ALA A 168 0.48 -6.43 -22.07
N LYS A 169 0.13 -7.07 -20.94
CA LYS A 169 0.42 -6.54 -19.60
C LYS A 169 1.93 -6.37 -19.38
N LEU A 170 2.75 -7.35 -19.77
CA LEU A 170 4.21 -7.27 -19.64
C LEU A 170 4.80 -6.13 -20.49
N ASN A 171 4.28 -5.92 -21.71
CA ASN A 171 4.70 -4.80 -22.55
C ASN A 171 4.33 -3.44 -21.93
N SER A 172 3.09 -3.31 -21.43
CA SER A 172 2.66 -2.10 -20.73
C SER A 172 3.51 -1.82 -19.48
N LEU A 173 3.87 -2.84 -18.71
CA LEU A 173 4.79 -2.74 -17.57
C LEU A 173 6.16 -2.22 -18.01
N ALA A 174 6.76 -2.80 -19.04
CA ALA A 174 8.06 -2.38 -19.54
C ALA A 174 8.04 -0.92 -20.05
N ILE A 175 6.96 -0.49 -20.71
CA ILE A 175 6.79 0.91 -21.14
C ILE A 175 6.70 1.84 -19.91
N GLY A 176 5.86 1.50 -18.94
CA GLY A 176 5.68 2.30 -17.71
C GLY A 176 6.98 2.44 -16.91
N LEU A 177 7.76 1.36 -16.79
CA LEU A 177 9.08 1.39 -16.14
C LEU A 177 10.04 2.35 -16.84
N ARG A 178 10.11 2.34 -18.19
CA ARG A 178 10.96 3.27 -18.94
C ARG A 178 10.53 4.73 -18.76
N GLN A 179 9.22 5.00 -18.74
CA GLN A 179 8.69 6.34 -18.46
C GLN A 179 9.06 6.81 -17.05
N LEU A 180 8.98 5.91 -16.06
CA LEU A 180 9.38 6.20 -14.68
C LEU A 180 10.89 6.49 -14.56
N ALA A 181 11.73 5.72 -15.25
CA ALA A 181 13.18 5.94 -15.27
C ALA A 181 13.57 7.35 -15.75
N VAL A 182 12.84 7.88 -16.75
CA VAL A 182 13.07 9.23 -17.27
C VAL A 182 12.53 10.31 -16.32
N SER A 183 11.28 10.16 -15.87
CA SER A 183 10.59 11.17 -15.08
C SER A 183 11.08 11.31 -13.62
N SER A 184 11.83 10.32 -13.11
CA SER A 184 12.23 10.25 -11.71
C SER A 184 13.54 10.96 -11.35
N ARG A 185 14.29 11.49 -12.32
CA ARG A 185 15.66 12.02 -12.10
C ARG A 185 15.76 13.09 -11.01
N ASP A 186 14.81 14.02 -10.98
CA ASP A 186 14.82 15.16 -10.05
C ASP A 186 14.05 14.90 -8.75
N SER A 187 13.80 13.63 -8.40
CA SER A 187 12.88 13.32 -7.30
C SER A 187 13.56 13.28 -5.93
N VAL A 188 14.68 12.58 -5.81
CA VAL A 188 15.42 12.41 -4.56
C VAL A 188 16.44 13.54 -4.39
N GLY A 189 16.46 14.20 -3.24
CA GLY A 189 17.38 15.32 -2.97
C GLY A 189 16.92 16.67 -3.51
N ARG A 190 15.70 16.75 -4.05
CA ARG A 190 15.11 18.00 -4.55
C ARG A 190 14.95 19.01 -3.42
N VAL A 191 15.43 20.23 -3.63
CA VAL A 191 15.18 21.35 -2.71
C VAL A 191 13.71 21.78 -2.84
N VAL A 192 12.97 21.76 -1.73
CA VAL A 192 11.57 22.20 -1.63
C VAL A 192 11.50 23.64 -1.14
N ARG A 193 12.35 23.99 -0.17
CA ARG A 193 12.44 25.33 0.42
C ARG A 193 13.89 25.68 0.67
N ARG A 194 14.21 26.96 0.54
CA ARG A 194 15.54 27.49 0.82
C ARG A 194 15.42 28.86 1.48
N THR A 195 16.10 29.04 2.61
CA THR A 195 16.03 30.25 3.42
C THR A 195 17.42 30.62 3.92
N ARG A 196 17.81 31.88 3.71
CA ARG A 196 18.94 32.49 4.42
C ARG A 196 18.46 32.84 5.82
N VAL A 197 18.82 32.01 6.80
CA VAL A 197 18.42 32.22 8.20
C VAL A 197 19.18 33.42 8.77
N ALA A 198 20.48 33.50 8.48
CA ALA A 198 21.35 34.62 8.84
C ALA A 198 22.55 34.68 7.87
N ASN A 199 23.45 35.66 8.06
CA ASN A 199 24.71 35.70 7.31
C ASN A 199 25.50 34.40 7.51
N ASN A 200 25.89 33.77 6.40
CA ASN A 200 26.59 32.48 6.36
C ASN A 200 25.85 31.32 7.04
N LEU A 201 24.51 31.40 7.16
CA LEU A 201 23.66 30.36 7.74
C LEU A 201 22.46 30.09 6.82
N GLU A 202 22.57 29.03 6.02
CA GLU A 202 21.59 28.65 5.01
C GLU A 202 20.84 27.38 5.39
N LEU A 203 19.51 27.43 5.31
CA LEU A 203 18.60 26.34 5.60
C LEU A 203 17.92 25.87 4.32
N GLU A 204 17.95 24.57 4.07
CA GLU A 204 17.25 23.91 2.98
C GLU A 204 16.32 22.84 3.52
N GLN A 205 15.13 22.72 2.95
CA GLN A 205 14.28 21.53 3.09
C GLN A 205 14.41 20.73 1.79
N ILE A 206 14.85 19.48 1.88
CA ILE A 206 15.06 18.61 0.71
C ILE A 206 14.21 17.35 0.78
N THR A 207 13.82 16.80 -0.37
CA THR A 207 13.15 15.49 -0.45
C THR A 207 14.12 14.35 -0.17
N VAL A 208 13.62 13.30 0.46
CA VAL A 208 14.36 12.05 0.74
C VAL A 208 13.45 10.84 0.74
N PRO A 209 13.98 9.62 0.55
CA PRO A 209 13.20 8.41 0.68
C PRO A 209 12.57 8.31 2.07
N ILE A 210 11.40 7.67 2.15
CA ILE A 210 10.76 7.34 3.43
C ILE A 210 11.65 6.39 4.24
N GLY A 211 12.26 5.40 3.59
CA GLY A 211 13.13 4.41 4.22
C GLY A 211 12.86 3.01 3.67
N VAL A 212 12.20 2.18 4.48
CA VAL A 212 11.83 0.80 4.14
C VAL A 212 10.32 0.69 3.95
N LEU A 213 9.92 0.29 2.74
CA LEU A 213 8.54 0.03 2.38
C LEU A 213 8.21 -1.45 2.54
N LEU A 214 7.03 -1.78 3.03
CA LEU A 214 6.46 -3.12 2.96
C LEU A 214 5.21 -3.11 2.08
N VAL A 215 5.28 -3.78 0.94
CA VAL A 215 4.12 -3.94 0.05
C VAL A 215 3.55 -5.35 0.25
N ILE A 216 2.30 -5.42 0.69
CA ILE A 216 1.56 -6.67 0.86
C ILE A 216 0.50 -6.74 -0.23
N PHE A 217 0.53 -7.76 -1.09
CA PHE A 217 -0.37 -7.83 -2.25
C PHE A 217 -0.90 -9.23 -2.50
N GLU A 218 -2.14 -9.31 -2.97
CA GLU A 218 -2.82 -10.56 -3.32
C GLU A 218 -3.19 -10.59 -4.80
N SER A 219 -2.92 -11.75 -5.42
CA SER A 219 -3.33 -12.13 -6.76
C SER A 219 -2.98 -11.10 -7.84
N ARG A 220 -1.91 -10.32 -7.65
CA ARG A 220 -1.47 -9.25 -8.56
C ARG A 220 0.04 -9.32 -8.79
N PRO A 221 0.53 -10.30 -9.56
CA PRO A 221 1.97 -10.42 -9.81
C PRO A 221 2.54 -9.24 -10.61
N ASP A 222 1.71 -8.55 -11.39
CA ASP A 222 2.05 -7.32 -12.11
C ASP A 222 2.44 -6.15 -11.18
N CYS A 223 1.94 -6.16 -9.94
CA CYS A 223 2.29 -5.17 -8.92
C CYS A 223 3.79 -5.19 -8.59
N LEU A 224 4.42 -6.38 -8.55
CA LEU A 224 5.80 -6.56 -8.10
C LEU A 224 6.82 -5.68 -8.86
N PRO A 225 6.91 -5.74 -10.21
CA PRO A 225 7.83 -4.87 -10.94
C PRO A 225 7.47 -3.38 -10.83
N GLN A 226 6.18 -3.03 -10.72
CA GLN A 226 5.76 -1.63 -10.58
C GLN A 226 6.25 -1.01 -9.27
N VAL A 227 5.96 -1.67 -8.14
CA VAL A 227 6.35 -1.15 -6.83
C VAL A 227 7.86 -1.24 -6.61
N SER A 228 8.52 -2.23 -7.21
CA SER A 228 9.98 -2.31 -7.20
C SER A 228 10.59 -1.14 -7.95
N ALA A 229 10.11 -0.82 -9.15
CA ALA A 229 10.58 0.32 -9.92
C ALA A 229 10.31 1.66 -9.21
N LEU A 230 9.15 1.83 -8.58
CA LEU A 230 8.82 3.02 -7.79
C LEU A 230 9.71 3.16 -6.55
N ALA A 231 9.96 2.06 -5.82
CA ALA A 231 10.88 2.05 -4.69
C ALA A 231 12.32 2.39 -5.13
N ILE A 232 12.77 1.81 -6.25
CA ILE A 232 14.08 2.11 -6.84
C ILE A 232 14.17 3.58 -7.22
N ALA A 233 13.21 4.10 -7.97
CA ALA A 233 13.19 5.49 -8.42
C ALA A 233 13.22 6.49 -7.25
N SER A 234 12.51 6.17 -6.17
CA SER A 234 12.43 6.99 -4.95
C SER A 234 13.55 6.72 -3.94
N GLY A 235 14.48 5.80 -4.22
CA GLY A 235 15.59 5.46 -3.32
C GLY A 235 15.19 4.73 -2.05
N ASN A 236 14.03 4.07 -2.03
CA ASN A 236 13.54 3.30 -0.89
C ASN A 236 13.99 1.83 -0.95
N ALA A 237 14.20 1.24 0.22
CA ALA A 237 14.24 -0.21 0.36
C ALA A 237 12.82 -0.78 0.29
N LEU A 238 12.69 -2.04 -0.13
CA LEU A 238 11.39 -2.67 -0.34
C LEU A 238 11.37 -4.12 0.16
N LEU A 239 10.37 -4.42 0.96
CA LEU A 239 9.92 -5.77 1.29
C LEU A 239 8.64 -6.07 0.52
N LEU A 240 8.61 -7.21 -0.14
CA LEU A 240 7.47 -7.69 -0.91
C LEU A 240 6.88 -8.90 -0.20
N LYS A 241 5.59 -8.85 0.12
CA LYS A 241 4.84 -10.01 0.62
C LYS A 241 3.67 -10.32 -0.32
N GLY A 242 3.92 -11.21 -1.26
CA GLY A 242 2.90 -11.73 -2.17
C GLY A 242 2.02 -12.83 -1.55
N GLY A 243 0.85 -13.01 -2.14
CA GLY A 243 -0.04 -14.16 -1.91
C GLY A 243 0.57 -15.49 -2.38
N LYS A 244 0.12 -16.58 -1.78
CA LYS A 244 0.62 -17.95 -2.06
C LYS A 244 0.29 -18.40 -3.49
N GLU A 245 -0.82 -17.92 -4.03
CA GLU A 245 -1.34 -18.19 -5.36
C GLU A 245 -0.45 -17.68 -6.50
N ALA A 246 0.41 -16.69 -6.25
CA ALA A 246 1.32 -16.10 -7.24
C ALA A 246 2.79 -16.47 -6.98
N SER A 247 3.05 -17.53 -6.22
CA SER A 247 4.40 -17.84 -5.71
C SER A 247 5.42 -18.06 -6.82
N ASN A 248 5.07 -18.77 -7.91
CA ASN A 248 6.02 -19.05 -8.99
C ASN A 248 6.32 -17.78 -9.79
N THR A 249 5.29 -16.99 -10.08
CA THR A 249 5.39 -15.74 -10.84
C THR A 249 6.18 -14.68 -10.06
N ASN A 250 5.88 -14.50 -8.77
CA ASN A 250 6.58 -13.54 -7.92
C ASN A 250 8.07 -13.89 -7.77
N ARG A 251 8.40 -15.18 -7.70
CA ARG A 251 9.79 -15.64 -7.60
C ARG A 251 10.60 -15.23 -8.82
N ILE A 252 10.10 -15.48 -10.04
CA ILE A 252 10.83 -15.09 -11.25
C ILE A 252 10.93 -13.57 -11.40
N LEU A 253 9.86 -12.83 -11.13
CA LEU A 253 9.88 -11.36 -11.22
C LEU A 253 10.84 -10.74 -10.18
N HIS A 254 10.90 -11.30 -8.97
CA HIS A 254 11.87 -10.89 -7.95
C HIS A 254 13.31 -11.20 -8.39
N GLN A 255 13.57 -12.38 -8.97
CA GLN A 255 14.89 -12.72 -9.50
C GLN A 255 15.37 -11.73 -10.56
N LEU A 256 14.51 -11.36 -11.52
CA LEU A 256 14.83 -10.34 -12.53
C LEU A 256 15.06 -8.96 -11.91
N THR A 257 14.33 -8.63 -10.85
CA THR A 257 14.54 -7.38 -10.10
C THR A 257 15.91 -7.37 -9.42
N GLN A 258 16.31 -8.48 -8.80
CA GLN A 258 17.64 -8.61 -8.19
C GLN A 258 18.75 -8.58 -9.24
N GLU A 259 18.55 -9.18 -10.41
CA GLU A 259 19.49 -9.14 -11.54
C GLU A 259 19.73 -7.68 -11.99
N ALA A 260 18.66 -6.91 -12.19
CA ALA A 260 18.77 -5.49 -12.54
C ALA A 260 19.52 -4.67 -11.47
N LEU A 261 19.20 -4.88 -10.18
CA LEU A 261 19.85 -4.18 -9.06
C LEU A 261 21.33 -4.57 -8.86
N SER A 262 21.71 -5.78 -9.27
CA SER A 262 23.08 -6.30 -9.08
C SER A 262 24.12 -5.52 -9.87
N SER A 263 23.72 -4.87 -10.97
CA SER A 263 24.58 -4.02 -11.80
C SER A 263 25.23 -2.86 -11.02
N HIS A 264 24.58 -2.39 -9.94
CA HIS A 264 25.10 -1.35 -9.05
C HIS A 264 25.31 -1.83 -7.61
N GLY A 265 25.39 -3.15 -7.37
CA GLY A 265 25.70 -3.71 -6.05
C GLY A 265 24.62 -3.50 -4.98
N VAL A 266 23.36 -3.29 -5.38
CA VAL A 266 22.22 -3.00 -4.49
C VAL A 266 21.12 -4.06 -4.56
N ALA A 267 21.48 -5.30 -4.94
CA ALA A 267 20.56 -6.43 -5.10
C ALA A 267 19.67 -6.67 -3.87
N ASP A 268 20.20 -6.41 -2.68
CA ASP A 268 19.48 -6.62 -1.42
C ASP A 268 18.43 -5.56 -1.11
N ALA A 269 18.35 -4.46 -1.87
CA ALA A 269 17.41 -3.37 -1.61
C ALA A 269 15.95 -3.81 -1.78
N VAL A 270 15.69 -4.89 -2.54
CA VAL A 270 14.37 -5.47 -2.74
C VAL A 270 14.36 -6.93 -2.28
N GLN A 271 13.60 -7.24 -1.25
CA GLN A 271 13.49 -8.58 -0.67
C GLN A 271 12.08 -9.14 -0.85
N LEU A 272 11.98 -10.42 -1.22
CA LEU A 272 10.73 -11.17 -1.24
C LEU A 272 10.60 -11.96 0.08
N VAL A 273 9.61 -11.60 0.89
CA VAL A 273 9.31 -12.25 2.16
C VAL A 273 8.64 -13.60 1.89
N SER A 274 9.06 -14.61 2.64
CA SER A 274 8.49 -15.96 2.57
C SER A 274 6.97 -15.95 2.79
N THR A 275 6.24 -16.79 2.05
CA THR A 275 4.79 -16.94 2.23
C THR A 275 4.39 -17.63 3.54
N ARG A 276 5.37 -18.15 4.29
CA ARG A 276 5.17 -18.70 5.64
C ARG A 276 5.09 -17.63 6.73
N GLU A 277 5.60 -16.43 6.44
CA GLU A 277 5.53 -15.32 7.40
C GLU A 277 4.11 -14.76 7.43
N GLU A 278 3.59 -14.61 8.64
CA GLU A 278 2.27 -14.06 8.87
C GLU A 278 2.32 -12.54 8.72
N VAL A 279 1.27 -11.98 8.09
CA VAL A 279 1.16 -10.54 7.86
C VAL A 279 1.21 -9.76 9.19
N GLU A 280 0.64 -10.33 10.26
CA GLU A 280 0.67 -9.71 11.59
C GLU A 280 2.08 -9.53 12.16
N ASP A 281 3.00 -10.45 11.87
CA ASP A 281 4.35 -10.37 12.39
C ASP A 281 5.15 -9.27 11.67
N LEU A 282 4.95 -9.13 10.37
CA LEU A 282 5.46 -8.01 9.59
C LEU A 282 4.95 -6.65 10.10
N CYS A 283 3.67 -6.57 10.46
CA CYS A 283 3.04 -5.35 10.97
C CYS A 283 3.58 -4.88 12.35
N ARG A 284 4.41 -5.70 13.02
CA ARG A 284 5.03 -5.40 14.32
C ARG A 284 6.48 -4.92 14.20
N LEU A 285 7.03 -4.83 12.99
CA LEU A 285 8.40 -4.41 12.76
C LEU A 285 8.52 -2.87 12.68
N ASP A 286 7.92 -2.14 13.63
CA ASP A 286 7.82 -0.67 13.63
C ASP A 286 9.16 0.05 13.71
N LYS A 287 10.19 -0.62 14.25
CA LYS A 287 11.56 -0.12 14.25
C LYS A 287 12.29 -0.30 12.92
N LEU A 288 11.77 -1.14 12.03
CA LEU A 288 12.45 -1.58 10.81
C LEU A 288 11.72 -1.17 9.52
N ILE A 289 10.40 -1.06 9.55
CA ILE A 289 9.55 -0.73 8.41
C ILE A 289 8.93 0.65 8.64
N ASP A 290 9.04 1.51 7.63
CA ASP A 290 8.67 2.92 7.72
C ASP A 290 7.29 3.20 7.10
N LEU A 291 6.81 2.34 6.17
CA LEU A 291 5.47 2.43 5.55
C LEU A 291 4.96 1.07 5.07
N ILE A 292 3.68 0.76 5.31
CA ILE A 292 2.99 -0.40 4.75
C ILE A 292 2.04 0.02 3.64
N ILE A 293 2.06 -0.68 2.51
CA ILE A 293 1.18 -0.45 1.36
C ILE A 293 0.43 -1.75 1.03
N PRO A 294 -0.83 -1.92 1.48
CA PRO A 294 -1.65 -3.07 1.12
C PRO A 294 -2.29 -2.89 -0.26
N ARG A 295 -2.19 -3.93 -1.11
CA ARG A 295 -2.81 -4.00 -2.43
C ARG A 295 -3.64 -5.27 -2.56
N GLY A 296 -4.92 -5.16 -2.24
CA GLY A 296 -5.83 -6.30 -2.21
C GLY A 296 -7.28 -5.90 -2.01
N SER A 297 -8.04 -6.82 -1.45
CA SER A 297 -9.42 -6.65 -1.02
C SER A 297 -9.50 -5.69 0.16
N SER A 298 -10.66 -5.06 0.32
CA SER A 298 -11.02 -4.24 1.47
C SER A 298 -10.77 -4.95 2.81
N GLN A 299 -11.00 -6.26 2.84
CA GLN A 299 -10.78 -7.07 4.03
C GLN A 299 -9.31 -7.14 4.41
N LEU A 300 -8.43 -7.46 3.44
CA LEU A 300 -6.99 -7.47 3.66
C LEU A 300 -6.48 -6.11 4.16
N VAL A 301 -6.93 -5.01 3.55
CA VAL A 301 -6.54 -3.65 3.95
C VAL A 301 -6.96 -3.37 5.39
N ARG A 302 -8.21 -3.67 5.76
CA ARG A 302 -8.73 -3.45 7.13
C ARG A 302 -7.98 -4.29 8.16
N ASP A 303 -7.64 -5.54 7.84
CA ASP A 303 -6.92 -6.40 8.76
C ASP A 303 -5.47 -5.92 8.97
N ILE A 304 -4.81 -5.44 7.91
CA ILE A 304 -3.49 -4.81 8.01
C ILE A 304 -3.56 -3.51 8.83
N GLN A 305 -4.54 -2.64 8.58
CA GLN A 305 -4.73 -1.41 9.36
C GLN A 305 -4.97 -1.70 10.85
N ARG A 306 -5.68 -2.79 11.17
CA ARG A 306 -5.91 -3.22 12.57
C ARG A 306 -4.64 -3.80 13.21
N ALA A 307 -3.84 -4.53 12.44
CA ALA A 307 -2.63 -5.19 12.92
C ALA A 307 -1.44 -4.22 13.06
N ALA A 308 -1.32 -3.25 12.15
CA ALA A 308 -0.25 -2.27 12.12
C ALA A 308 -0.36 -1.30 13.31
N LYS A 309 0.54 -1.45 14.27
CA LYS A 309 0.68 -0.54 15.42
C LYS A 309 2.01 0.17 15.32
N GLY A 310 1.98 1.48 15.06
CA GLY A 310 3.17 2.33 14.96
C GLY A 310 3.66 2.55 13.53
N ILE A 311 3.40 1.63 12.61
CA ILE A 311 3.76 1.81 11.19
C ILE A 311 2.58 2.46 10.44
N PRO A 312 2.78 3.57 9.72
CA PRO A 312 1.76 4.15 8.85
C PRO A 312 1.34 3.17 7.75
N VAL A 313 0.06 3.18 7.40
CA VAL A 313 -0.51 2.37 6.32
C VAL A 313 -1.06 3.29 5.24
N LEU A 314 -0.59 3.17 4.01
CA LEU A 314 -1.03 3.95 2.86
C LEU A 314 -1.87 3.08 1.92
N GLY A 315 -3.13 3.46 1.75
CA GLY A 315 -4.08 2.80 0.86
C GLY A 315 -5.50 3.28 1.12
N HIS A 316 -6.46 2.58 0.56
CA HIS A 316 -7.89 2.79 0.81
C HIS A 316 -8.54 1.45 1.15
N SER A 317 -9.50 1.47 2.07
CA SER A 317 -10.24 0.25 2.43
C SER A 317 -11.50 0.08 1.59
N GLU A 318 -12.09 1.16 1.06
CA GLU A 318 -13.41 1.15 0.41
C GLU A 318 -13.49 2.19 -0.71
N GLY A 319 -14.34 1.92 -1.70
CA GLY A 319 -14.49 2.67 -2.95
C GLY A 319 -15.91 3.17 -3.23
N VAL A 320 -16.62 3.70 -2.24
CA VAL A 320 -17.99 4.22 -2.42
C VAL A 320 -17.95 5.59 -3.10
N CYS A 321 -17.95 5.56 -4.43
CA CYS A 321 -17.85 6.73 -5.31
C CYS A 321 -19.22 7.18 -5.83
N HIS A 322 -19.41 8.49 -5.98
CA HIS A 322 -20.65 9.09 -6.47
C HIS A 322 -20.48 9.77 -7.82
N VAL A 323 -21.54 9.70 -8.63
CA VAL A 323 -21.77 10.64 -9.74
C VAL A 323 -23.03 11.42 -9.42
N TYR A 324 -22.95 12.74 -9.41
CA TYR A 324 -24.07 13.64 -9.22
C TYR A 324 -24.47 14.29 -10.54
N LEU A 325 -25.73 14.09 -10.93
CA LEU A 325 -26.36 14.74 -12.07
C LEU A 325 -27.13 15.97 -11.60
N ASP A 326 -26.57 17.13 -11.87
CA ASP A 326 -27.15 18.42 -11.57
C ASP A 326 -28.34 18.75 -12.50
N ASN A 327 -29.21 19.68 -12.12
CA ASN A 327 -30.37 20.06 -12.94
C ASN A 327 -29.98 20.62 -14.32
N GLU A 328 -28.77 21.17 -14.46
CA GLU A 328 -28.20 21.67 -15.72
C GLU A 328 -27.28 20.65 -16.43
N ALA A 329 -27.38 19.36 -16.12
CA ALA A 329 -26.60 18.32 -16.77
C ALA A 329 -26.92 18.19 -18.27
N SER A 330 -25.87 18.18 -19.11
CA SER A 330 -25.99 17.79 -20.52
C SER A 330 -26.34 16.30 -20.65
N ILE A 331 -27.33 16.00 -21.49
CA ILE A 331 -27.81 14.62 -21.71
C ILE A 331 -26.69 13.69 -22.19
N ASP A 332 -26.00 14.08 -23.25
CA ASP A 332 -24.98 13.23 -23.89
C ASP A 332 -23.83 12.93 -22.92
N LYS A 333 -23.29 13.97 -22.25
CA LYS A 333 -22.22 13.82 -21.25
C LYS A 333 -22.66 12.94 -20.08
N ALA A 334 -23.85 13.14 -19.53
CA ALA A 334 -24.35 12.35 -18.42
C ALA A 334 -24.44 10.86 -18.75
N LEU A 335 -24.94 10.50 -19.94
CA LEU A 335 -25.02 9.10 -20.38
C LEU A 335 -23.64 8.45 -20.48
N ASP A 336 -22.69 9.14 -21.13
CA ASP A 336 -21.34 8.60 -21.32
C ASP A 336 -20.57 8.48 -20.01
N ILE A 337 -20.65 9.50 -19.15
CA ILE A 337 -19.98 9.51 -17.85
C ILE A 337 -20.55 8.43 -16.93
N VAL A 338 -21.88 8.30 -16.82
CA VAL A 338 -22.50 7.27 -15.96
C VAL A 338 -22.18 5.87 -16.47
N ARG A 339 -22.27 5.65 -17.79
CA ARG A 339 -21.93 4.36 -18.41
C ARG A 339 -20.49 3.98 -18.13
N ASP A 340 -19.54 4.87 -18.42
CA ASP A 340 -18.12 4.59 -18.20
C ASP A 340 -17.80 4.40 -16.72
N SER A 341 -18.33 5.27 -15.85
CA SER A 341 -18.08 5.22 -14.41
C SER A 341 -18.55 3.91 -13.76
N LYS A 342 -19.63 3.28 -14.26
CA LYS A 342 -20.13 2.01 -13.71
C LYS A 342 -19.64 0.77 -14.48
N CYS A 343 -19.65 0.81 -15.82
CA CYS A 343 -19.58 -0.37 -16.65
C CYS A 343 -18.19 -0.67 -17.24
N ASP A 344 -17.26 0.29 -17.30
CA ASP A 344 -15.89 0.07 -17.83
C ASP A 344 -15.17 -1.06 -17.07
N TYR A 345 -15.12 -0.92 -15.74
CA TYR A 345 -14.54 -1.92 -14.86
C TYR A 345 -15.25 -1.92 -13.50
N PRO A 346 -16.37 -2.63 -13.35
CA PRO A 346 -17.24 -2.53 -12.16
C PRO A 346 -16.57 -2.92 -10.85
N ALA A 347 -15.53 -3.77 -10.90
CA ALA A 347 -14.76 -4.20 -9.74
C ALA A 347 -13.60 -3.24 -9.35
N ALA A 348 -13.49 -2.08 -10.02
CA ALA A 348 -12.54 -1.04 -9.67
C ALA A 348 -13.00 -0.24 -8.45
N CYS A 349 -12.07 0.13 -7.58
CA CYS A 349 -12.35 0.94 -6.38
C CYS A 349 -12.85 2.37 -6.66
N ASN A 350 -12.74 2.84 -7.90
CA ASN A 350 -13.22 4.14 -8.34
C ASN A 350 -14.44 4.00 -9.28
N ALA A 351 -15.06 2.82 -9.38
CA ALA A 351 -16.31 2.67 -10.10
C ALA A 351 -17.43 3.39 -9.34
N MET A 352 -18.39 3.98 -10.06
CA MET A 352 -19.55 4.61 -9.45
C MET A 352 -20.37 3.55 -8.70
N GLU A 353 -20.68 3.81 -7.44
CA GLU A 353 -21.55 2.96 -6.62
C GLU A 353 -22.91 3.60 -6.34
N THR A 354 -22.95 4.94 -6.30
CA THR A 354 -24.19 5.70 -6.13
C THR A 354 -24.33 6.79 -7.19
N LEU A 355 -25.45 6.80 -7.90
CA LEU A 355 -25.86 7.87 -8.79
C LEU A 355 -26.83 8.79 -8.03
N LEU A 356 -26.41 10.03 -7.81
CA LEU A 356 -27.24 11.09 -7.24
C LEU A 356 -27.90 11.87 -8.37
N ILE A 357 -29.22 12.03 -8.32
CA ILE A 357 -29.97 12.71 -9.38
C ILE A 357 -30.71 13.89 -8.76
N HIS A 358 -30.53 15.09 -9.33
CA HIS A 358 -31.32 16.24 -8.95
C HIS A 358 -32.81 15.99 -9.25
N ARG A 359 -33.70 16.30 -8.31
CA ARG A 359 -35.15 16.00 -8.40
C ARG A 359 -35.82 16.45 -9.71
N ASP A 360 -35.38 17.58 -10.26
CA ASP A 360 -35.96 18.20 -11.45
C ASP A 360 -35.71 17.36 -12.72
N LEU A 361 -34.69 16.48 -12.69
CA LEU A 361 -34.38 15.57 -13.79
C LEU A 361 -35.32 14.36 -13.87
N LEU A 362 -36.03 14.00 -12.79
CA LEU A 362 -36.83 12.76 -12.72
C LEU A 362 -37.96 12.67 -13.77
N ARG A 363 -38.38 13.81 -14.33
CA ARG A 363 -39.44 13.88 -15.36
C ARG A 363 -38.91 14.36 -16.70
N THR A 364 -37.62 14.16 -16.95
CA THR A 364 -36.96 14.58 -18.18
C THR A 364 -36.52 13.37 -19.01
N PRO A 365 -36.35 13.53 -20.34
CA PRO A 365 -35.82 12.47 -21.20
C PRO A 365 -34.45 11.96 -20.78
N LEU A 366 -33.67 12.74 -20.02
CA LEU A 366 -32.38 12.32 -19.49
C LEU A 366 -32.52 11.14 -18.55
N PHE A 367 -33.46 11.24 -17.59
CA PHE A 367 -33.66 10.19 -16.59
C PHE A 367 -34.09 8.88 -17.27
N ASP A 368 -35.04 8.93 -18.20
CA ASP A 368 -35.50 7.75 -18.95
C ASP A 368 -34.34 7.08 -19.70
N GLN A 369 -33.51 7.87 -20.39
CA GLN A 369 -32.35 7.36 -21.12
C GLN A 369 -31.28 6.74 -20.21
N ILE A 370 -31.05 7.28 -19.01
CA ILE A 370 -30.13 6.69 -18.03
C ILE A 370 -30.64 5.32 -17.57
N ILE A 371 -31.92 5.22 -17.21
CA ILE A 371 -32.49 3.96 -16.74
C ILE A 371 -32.46 2.89 -17.85
N ASP A 372 -32.80 3.27 -19.08
CA ASP A 372 -32.75 2.35 -20.23
C ASP A 372 -31.32 1.94 -20.59
N MET A 373 -30.35 2.86 -20.48
CA MET A 373 -28.92 2.56 -20.65
C MET A 373 -28.44 1.57 -19.60
N LEU A 374 -28.69 1.83 -18.31
CA LEU A 374 -28.30 0.94 -17.21
C LEU A 374 -28.94 -0.44 -17.36
N ARG A 375 -30.20 -0.52 -17.78
CA ARG A 375 -30.88 -1.79 -18.05
C ARG A 375 -30.24 -2.55 -19.21
N THR A 376 -29.90 -1.85 -20.30
CA THR A 376 -29.21 -2.44 -21.46
C THR A 376 -27.85 -3.01 -21.08
N GLU A 377 -27.09 -2.29 -20.25
CA GLU A 377 -25.81 -2.74 -19.67
C GLU A 377 -25.97 -3.79 -18.56
N ARG A 378 -27.21 -4.19 -18.25
CA ARG A 378 -27.57 -5.18 -17.21
C ARG A 378 -27.17 -4.77 -15.80
N VAL A 379 -27.09 -3.46 -15.54
CA VAL A 379 -26.85 -2.91 -14.22
C VAL A 379 -28.10 -3.07 -13.36
N LYS A 380 -27.96 -3.74 -12.23
CA LYS A 380 -29.03 -3.86 -11.24
C LYS A 380 -29.12 -2.59 -10.40
N ILE A 381 -30.28 -1.95 -10.45
CA ILE A 381 -30.55 -0.70 -9.73
C ILE A 381 -31.15 -1.02 -8.36
N HIS A 382 -30.57 -0.43 -7.32
CA HIS A 382 -31.15 -0.37 -5.99
C HIS A 382 -31.65 1.04 -5.70
N ALA A 383 -32.84 1.16 -5.13
CA ALA A 383 -33.42 2.47 -4.86
C ALA A 383 -32.99 3.00 -3.49
N GLY A 384 -32.50 4.23 -3.46
CA GLY A 384 -32.39 5.02 -2.24
C GLY A 384 -33.79 5.36 -1.69
N PRO A 385 -33.92 5.59 -0.37
CA PRO A 385 -35.22 5.90 0.24
C PRO A 385 -35.98 7.06 -0.43
N ARG A 386 -35.28 8.14 -0.83
CA ARG A 386 -35.97 9.26 -1.49
C ARG A 386 -36.38 8.88 -2.90
N PHE A 387 -35.51 8.26 -3.67
CA PHE A 387 -35.84 7.78 -5.01
C PHE A 387 -37.04 6.83 -5.01
N ALA A 388 -37.10 5.88 -4.07
CA ALA A 388 -38.22 4.97 -3.91
C ALA A 388 -39.56 5.71 -3.70
N SER A 389 -39.55 6.83 -2.96
CA SER A 389 -40.75 7.64 -2.70
C SER A 389 -41.34 8.32 -3.95
N TYR A 390 -40.55 8.49 -5.01
CA TYR A 390 -41.00 9.05 -6.29
C TYR A 390 -41.58 7.99 -7.25
N LEU A 391 -41.43 6.70 -6.93
CA LEU A 391 -41.83 5.60 -7.82
C LEU A 391 -43.07 4.88 -7.30
N THR A 392 -44.04 4.65 -8.18
CA THR A 392 -45.20 3.78 -7.88
C THR A 392 -44.77 2.32 -7.72
N PHE A 393 -43.75 1.90 -8.47
CA PHE A 393 -43.12 0.58 -8.37
C PHE A 393 -41.61 0.77 -8.31
N SER A 394 -41.03 0.68 -7.12
CA SER A 394 -39.60 0.87 -6.93
C SER A 394 -38.83 -0.44 -7.15
N PRO A 395 -37.57 -0.37 -7.61
CA PRO A 395 -36.59 -1.43 -7.38
C PRO A 395 -36.43 -1.76 -5.90
N SER A 396 -35.64 -2.80 -5.60
CA SER A 396 -35.31 -3.14 -4.21
C SER A 396 -34.65 -1.95 -3.52
N GLU A 397 -35.20 -1.55 -2.37
CA GLU A 397 -34.63 -0.48 -1.57
C GLU A 397 -33.30 -0.92 -0.97
N VAL A 398 -32.33 0.01 -0.90
CA VAL A 398 -31.02 -0.25 -0.31
C VAL A 398 -31.13 -0.48 1.20
N LYS A 399 -30.32 -1.41 1.71
CA LYS A 399 -30.12 -1.56 3.17
C LYS A 399 -29.17 -0.51 3.75
N SER A 400 -28.28 0.01 2.92
CA SER A 400 -27.25 0.97 3.28
C SER A 400 -26.84 1.78 2.05
N LEU A 401 -26.74 3.09 2.22
CA LEU A 401 -26.17 4.02 1.23
C LEU A 401 -24.63 3.99 1.20
N ARG A 402 -23.98 3.19 2.06
CA ARG A 402 -22.52 3.00 2.11
C ARG A 402 -22.03 1.71 1.45
N THR A 403 -22.78 1.22 0.46
CA THR A 403 -22.47 -0.09 -0.13
C THR A 403 -21.53 0.08 -1.33
N GLU A 404 -20.36 -0.53 -1.27
CA GLU A 404 -19.52 -0.81 -2.44
C GLU A 404 -20.00 -2.14 -3.04
N TYR A 405 -20.56 -2.10 -4.24
CA TYR A 405 -21.10 -3.31 -4.89
C TYR A 405 -19.99 -4.07 -5.61
N GLY A 406 -19.05 -3.37 -6.24
CA GLY A 406 -17.93 -3.99 -6.97
C GLY A 406 -18.35 -4.86 -8.16
N ASP A 407 -19.57 -4.65 -8.68
CA ASP A 407 -20.18 -5.39 -9.79
C ASP A 407 -21.13 -4.46 -10.58
N LEU A 408 -21.82 -4.97 -11.59
CA LEU A 408 -22.90 -4.30 -12.33
C LEU A 408 -24.16 -4.12 -11.45
N GLU A 409 -23.99 -3.48 -10.30
CA GLU A 409 -25.04 -2.98 -9.43
C GLU A 409 -24.72 -1.53 -9.03
N CYS A 410 -25.75 -0.71 -8.80
CA CYS A 410 -25.59 0.64 -8.25
C CYS A 410 -26.82 1.09 -7.45
N CYS A 411 -26.63 2.05 -6.56
CA CYS A 411 -27.70 2.78 -5.90
C CYS A 411 -28.09 4.01 -6.73
N ILE A 412 -29.39 4.29 -6.86
CA ILE A 412 -29.88 5.60 -7.36
C ILE A 412 -30.58 6.30 -6.21
N GLU A 413 -30.18 7.54 -5.92
CA GLU A 413 -30.81 8.38 -4.91
C GLU A 413 -31.10 9.79 -5.45
N VAL A 414 -32.16 10.42 -4.92
CA VAL A 414 -32.61 11.75 -5.32
C VAL A 414 -32.18 12.79 -4.29
N VAL A 415 -31.71 13.94 -4.78
CA VAL A 415 -31.34 15.12 -3.98
C VAL A 415 -32.06 16.38 -4.48
N ASP A 416 -32.31 17.35 -3.60
CA ASP A 416 -33.01 18.59 -3.95
C ASP A 416 -32.09 19.69 -4.48
N SER A 417 -30.78 19.57 -4.30
CA SER A 417 -29.80 20.60 -4.66
C SER A 417 -28.37 20.05 -4.67
N MET A 418 -27.44 20.83 -5.24
CA MET A 418 -26.01 20.54 -5.17
C MET A 418 -25.50 20.42 -3.73
N GLN A 419 -25.98 21.29 -2.82
CA GLN A 419 -25.57 21.22 -1.41
C GLN A 419 -25.94 19.88 -0.77
N GLU A 420 -27.14 19.37 -1.07
CA GLU A 420 -27.55 18.07 -0.55
C GLU A 420 -26.77 16.91 -1.18
N ALA A 421 -26.36 17.02 -2.45
CA ALA A 421 -25.42 16.08 -3.04
C ALA A 421 -24.08 16.07 -2.29
N VAL A 422 -23.52 17.23 -1.98
CA VAL A 422 -22.28 17.36 -1.19
C VAL A 422 -22.46 16.71 0.19
N ASP A 423 -23.55 17.03 0.90
CA ASP A 423 -23.84 16.47 2.22
C ASP A 423 -24.00 14.94 2.16
N HIS A 424 -24.63 14.42 1.11
CA HIS A 424 -24.75 12.98 0.87
C HIS A 424 -23.38 12.34 0.68
N ILE A 425 -22.53 12.91 -0.19
CA ILE A 425 -21.19 12.41 -0.49
C ILE A 425 -20.33 12.39 0.77
N HIS A 426 -20.28 13.49 1.53
CA HIS A 426 -19.53 13.55 2.79
C HIS A 426 -20.04 12.55 3.82
N LYS A 427 -21.37 12.35 3.87
CA LYS A 427 -21.96 11.43 4.83
C LYS A 427 -21.69 9.99 4.45
N TYR A 428 -21.90 9.58 3.20
CA TYR A 428 -21.97 8.16 2.81
C TYR A 428 -20.77 7.66 1.99
N GLY A 429 -20.04 8.55 1.31
CA GLY A 429 -18.88 8.19 0.50
C GLY A 429 -17.66 7.78 1.31
N SER A 430 -16.70 7.17 0.60
CA SER A 430 -15.40 6.79 1.16
C SER A 430 -14.31 7.85 0.98
N SER A 431 -14.69 9.05 0.53
CA SER A 431 -13.78 10.14 0.14
C SER A 431 -12.75 9.71 -0.92
N HIS A 432 -13.14 8.81 -1.82
CA HIS A 432 -12.29 8.32 -2.91
C HIS A 432 -12.39 9.21 -4.15
N THR A 433 -13.41 9.00 -4.98
CA THR A 433 -13.64 9.78 -6.19
C THR A 433 -15.10 10.16 -6.30
N ASP A 434 -15.41 11.43 -6.49
CA ASP A 434 -16.78 11.88 -6.68
C ASP A 434 -16.88 12.90 -7.83
N VAL A 435 -17.97 12.84 -8.57
CA VAL A 435 -18.12 13.54 -9.86
C VAL A 435 -19.39 14.38 -9.87
N ILE A 436 -19.33 15.58 -10.44
CA ILE A 436 -20.50 16.35 -10.86
C ILE A 436 -20.61 16.39 -12.38
N VAL A 437 -21.83 16.26 -12.89
CA VAL A 437 -22.18 16.51 -14.29
C VAL A 437 -23.12 17.70 -14.35
N THR A 438 -22.65 18.80 -14.92
CA THR A 438 -23.39 20.07 -15.06
C THR A 438 -22.79 20.92 -16.18
N GLU A 439 -23.60 21.74 -16.84
CA GLU A 439 -23.10 22.82 -17.72
C GLU A 439 -22.91 24.16 -16.99
N SER A 440 -23.35 24.28 -15.73
CA SER A 440 -23.11 25.47 -14.90
C SER A 440 -21.69 25.44 -14.32
N GLU A 441 -20.82 26.32 -14.82
CA GLU A 441 -19.46 26.50 -14.30
C GLU A 441 -19.46 26.91 -12.82
N GLU A 442 -20.40 27.76 -12.40
CA GLU A 442 -20.52 28.17 -11.00
C GLU A 442 -20.84 26.98 -10.08
N THR A 443 -21.82 26.14 -10.46
CA THR A 443 -22.17 24.94 -9.68
C THR A 443 -21.03 23.94 -9.65
N ALA A 444 -20.33 23.77 -10.79
CA ALA A 444 -19.17 22.89 -10.89
C ALA A 444 -18.04 23.30 -9.95
N GLU A 445 -17.62 24.57 -9.98
CA GLU A 445 -16.54 25.08 -9.13
C GLU A 445 -16.91 25.01 -7.64
N GLN A 446 -18.17 25.27 -7.28
CA GLN A 446 -18.65 25.09 -5.91
C GLN A 446 -18.56 23.63 -5.47
N PHE A 447 -18.94 22.68 -6.32
CA PHE A 447 -18.83 21.25 -6.01
C PHE A 447 -17.36 20.81 -5.86
N LEU A 448 -16.49 21.21 -6.79
CA LEU A 448 -15.05 20.93 -6.74
C LEU A 448 -14.39 21.46 -5.46
N GLN A 449 -14.84 22.63 -4.98
CA GLN A 449 -14.33 23.23 -3.75
C GLN A 449 -14.86 22.55 -2.49
N GLN A 450 -16.14 22.15 -2.46
CA GLN A 450 -16.80 21.68 -1.25
C GLN A 450 -16.66 20.17 -1.00
N VAL A 451 -16.58 19.36 -2.06
CA VAL A 451 -16.42 17.91 -1.91
C VAL A 451 -15.01 17.58 -1.45
N ASP A 452 -14.90 16.87 -0.32
CA ASP A 452 -13.62 16.57 0.32
C ASP A 452 -13.21 15.12 0.08
N SER A 453 -13.12 14.77 -1.21
CA SER A 453 -12.67 13.47 -1.67
C SER A 453 -11.23 13.56 -2.19
N ALA A 454 -10.57 12.41 -2.32
CA ALA A 454 -9.21 12.37 -2.84
C ALA A 454 -9.13 12.87 -4.29
N CYS A 455 -10.18 12.57 -5.08
CA CYS A 455 -10.38 13.06 -6.43
C CYS A 455 -11.80 13.65 -6.55
N VAL A 456 -11.93 14.84 -7.12
CA VAL A 456 -13.23 15.46 -7.43
C VAL A 456 -13.21 15.90 -8.89
N PHE A 457 -14.21 15.48 -9.67
CA PHE A 457 -14.24 15.72 -11.11
C PHE A 457 -15.48 16.47 -11.56
N TRP A 458 -15.33 17.27 -12.61
CA TRP A 458 -16.41 17.90 -13.35
C TRP A 458 -16.47 17.34 -14.76
N ASN A 459 -17.65 16.85 -15.18
CA ASN A 459 -17.90 16.35 -16.53
C ASN A 459 -16.88 15.30 -17.02
N SER A 460 -16.43 14.43 -16.12
CA SER A 460 -15.49 13.35 -16.43
C SER A 460 -15.77 12.11 -15.58
N SER A 461 -15.51 10.93 -16.14
CA SER A 461 -15.73 9.65 -15.45
C SER A 461 -14.90 9.51 -14.18
N SER A 462 -15.47 8.85 -13.16
CA SER A 462 -14.75 8.52 -11.93
C SER A 462 -13.54 7.60 -12.18
N ARG A 463 -13.56 6.86 -13.30
CA ARG A 463 -12.49 5.95 -13.75
C ARG A 463 -11.17 6.65 -14.05
N PHE A 464 -11.18 7.97 -14.26
CA PHE A 464 -9.96 8.74 -14.45
C PHE A 464 -9.07 8.83 -13.20
N ALA A 465 -9.59 8.54 -12.01
CA ALA A 465 -8.80 8.50 -10.76
C ALA A 465 -7.84 7.29 -10.75
N ASP A 466 -6.73 7.43 -11.46
CA ASP A 466 -5.70 6.41 -11.70
C ASP A 466 -4.37 7.10 -11.99
N GLY A 467 -3.27 6.59 -11.43
CA GLY A 467 -1.96 7.25 -11.50
C GLY A 467 -1.42 7.36 -12.92
N TYR A 468 -1.66 6.38 -13.79
CA TYR A 468 -1.24 6.48 -15.19
C TYR A 468 -2.07 7.53 -15.92
N ARG A 469 -3.40 7.53 -15.73
CA ARG A 469 -4.30 8.54 -16.34
C ARG A 469 -4.02 9.96 -15.86
N PHE A 470 -3.51 10.13 -14.63
CA PHE A 470 -3.08 11.41 -14.07
C PHE A 470 -1.69 11.86 -14.54
N GLY A 471 -0.98 11.05 -15.35
CA GLY A 471 0.36 11.37 -15.82
C GLY A 471 1.46 11.16 -14.78
N LEU A 472 1.21 10.36 -13.73
CA LEU A 472 2.22 9.98 -12.72
C LEU A 472 3.12 8.83 -13.20
N GLY A 473 2.82 8.24 -14.37
CA GLY A 473 3.54 7.11 -14.97
C GLY A 473 3.18 5.76 -14.32
N ALA A 474 3.29 5.67 -13.00
CA ALA A 474 2.89 4.50 -12.21
C ALA A 474 2.33 4.92 -10.84
N GLU A 475 1.61 4.03 -10.18
CA GLU A 475 1.10 4.23 -8.83
C GLU A 475 1.38 3.03 -7.90
N VAL A 476 1.71 3.31 -6.65
CA VAL A 476 1.73 2.29 -5.59
C VAL A 476 0.35 1.97 -5.05
N GLY A 477 -0.65 2.80 -5.33
CA GLY A 477 -2.05 2.63 -4.97
C GLY A 477 -2.75 3.97 -4.87
N ILE A 478 -4.01 3.95 -4.44
CA ILE A 478 -4.79 5.16 -4.18
C ILE A 478 -4.96 5.33 -2.67
N SER A 479 -4.77 6.55 -2.18
CA SER A 479 -4.91 6.88 -0.75
C SER A 479 -6.11 7.80 -0.53
N THR A 480 -7.01 7.42 0.37
CA THR A 480 -8.09 8.31 0.86
C THR A 480 -7.69 9.04 2.14
N ALA A 481 -6.47 8.81 2.66
CA ALA A 481 -5.96 9.49 3.84
C ALA A 481 -5.74 10.99 3.56
N ARG A 482 -5.88 11.81 4.60
CA ARG A 482 -5.71 13.27 4.54
C ARG A 482 -4.31 13.76 4.87
N ILE A 483 -3.42 12.84 5.25
CA ILE A 483 -2.03 13.14 5.61
C ILE A 483 -1.09 12.47 4.62
N HIS A 484 0.08 13.08 4.43
CA HIS A 484 1.16 12.59 3.55
C HIS A 484 0.83 12.63 2.05
N ALA A 485 0.05 11.67 1.55
CA ALA A 485 -0.31 11.53 0.15
C ALA A 485 -1.79 11.12 0.00
N ARG A 486 -2.49 11.75 -0.95
CA ARG A 486 -3.93 11.59 -1.18
C ARG A 486 -4.21 11.51 -2.67
N GLY A 487 -5.14 10.63 -3.06
CA GLY A 487 -5.41 10.28 -4.46
C GLY A 487 -4.44 9.19 -4.96
N PRO A 488 -4.30 9.04 -6.29
CA PRO A 488 -3.29 8.17 -6.88
C PRO A 488 -1.88 8.54 -6.39
N VAL A 489 -1.19 7.58 -5.78
CA VAL A 489 0.11 7.78 -5.14
C VAL A 489 1.21 7.31 -6.07
N GLY A 490 1.85 8.25 -6.75
CA GLY A 490 3.05 8.02 -7.55
C GLY A 490 4.34 8.10 -6.72
N LEU A 491 5.47 8.37 -7.40
CA LEU A 491 6.80 8.44 -6.80
C LEU A 491 6.90 9.43 -5.63
N GLU A 492 6.33 10.64 -5.78
CA GLU A 492 6.42 11.70 -4.76
C GLU A 492 5.80 11.27 -3.41
N GLY A 493 4.77 10.43 -3.44
CA GLY A 493 4.17 9.88 -2.23
C GLY A 493 5.03 8.82 -1.53
N LEU A 494 6.18 8.46 -2.08
CA LEU A 494 7.19 7.60 -1.45
C LEU A 494 8.38 8.39 -0.92
N LEU A 495 8.29 9.71 -0.89
CA LEU A 495 9.31 10.61 -0.37
C LEU A 495 8.78 11.36 0.85
N THR A 496 9.68 11.70 1.76
CA THR A 496 9.46 12.67 2.84
C THR A 496 10.46 13.82 2.70
N THR A 497 10.56 14.69 3.70
CA THR A 497 11.52 15.81 3.68
C THR A 497 12.44 15.80 4.89
N LYS A 498 13.65 16.36 4.74
CA LYS A 498 14.54 16.67 5.85
C LYS A 498 15.00 18.13 5.77
N TRP A 499 15.33 18.71 6.92
CA TRP A 499 15.95 20.02 7.03
C TRP A 499 17.48 19.89 7.08
N VAL A 500 18.17 20.66 6.25
CA VAL A 500 19.63 20.72 6.17
C VAL A 500 20.07 22.15 6.43
N LEU A 501 20.73 22.38 7.56
CA LEU A 501 21.28 23.67 7.94
C LEU A 501 22.79 23.66 7.74
N ARG A 502 23.32 24.60 6.95
CA ARG A 502 24.76 24.78 6.73
C ARG A 502 25.19 26.09 7.35
N GLY A 503 26.14 26.02 8.28
CA GLY A 503 26.72 27.16 8.99
C GLY A 503 28.24 27.09 9.02
N THR A 504 28.84 28.12 9.61
CA THR A 504 30.29 28.29 9.79
C THR A 504 30.69 28.35 11.27
N GLY A 505 29.84 27.84 12.17
CA GLY A 505 30.08 27.83 13.62
C GLY A 505 29.14 28.72 14.44
N GLN A 506 28.05 29.20 13.87
CA GLN A 506 27.05 30.00 14.59
C GLN A 506 26.43 29.20 15.74
N THR A 507 26.25 29.84 16.89
CA THR A 507 25.56 29.28 18.05
C THR A 507 24.25 30.04 18.31
N VAL A 508 23.30 29.43 19.01
CA VAL A 508 22.04 30.11 19.36
C VAL A 508 22.27 31.33 20.26
N ALA A 509 23.32 31.31 21.10
CA ALA A 509 23.67 32.43 21.96
C ALA A 509 24.04 33.70 21.17
N ASP A 510 24.63 33.54 19.98
CA ASP A 510 24.96 34.65 19.09
C ASP A 510 23.73 35.43 18.61
N PHE A 511 22.54 34.84 18.66
CA PHE A 511 21.27 35.44 18.27
C PHE A 511 20.40 35.90 19.46
N SER A 512 20.93 35.82 20.68
CA SER A 512 20.24 36.34 21.87
C SER A 512 20.13 37.87 21.83
N GLU A 513 19.37 38.47 22.75
CA GLU A 513 19.22 39.93 22.84
C GLU A 513 20.56 40.66 23.01
N GLN A 514 21.55 40.01 23.64
CA GLN A 514 22.92 40.50 23.81
C GLN A 514 23.92 39.90 22.80
N GLY A 515 23.42 39.11 21.84
CA GLY A 515 24.21 38.40 20.84
C GLY A 515 24.74 39.32 19.73
N SER A 516 25.73 38.83 18.99
CA SER A 516 26.41 39.57 17.92
C SER A 516 25.76 39.41 16.54
N MET A 517 24.85 38.44 16.38
CA MET A 517 24.23 38.06 15.11
C MET A 517 22.73 38.37 15.11
N LYS A 518 22.16 38.51 13.91
CA LYS A 518 20.73 38.76 13.69
C LYS A 518 20.19 37.80 12.64
N TYR A 519 18.93 37.41 12.81
CA TYR A 519 18.20 36.66 11.80
C TYR A 519 17.83 37.55 10.61
N LEU A 520 17.85 36.96 9.42
CA LEU A 520 17.43 37.56 8.15
C LEU A 520 16.12 36.95 7.65
N HIS A 521 16.00 35.62 7.72
CA HIS A 521 14.84 34.85 7.23
C HIS A 521 14.43 35.15 5.78
N GLU A 522 15.40 35.37 4.90
CA GLU A 522 15.14 35.67 3.49
C GLU A 522 14.93 34.39 2.71
N ASN A 523 13.81 34.27 2.00
CA ASN A 523 13.60 33.16 1.08
C ASN A 523 14.55 33.27 -0.12
N ILE A 524 15.27 32.20 -0.42
CA ILE A 524 16.15 32.09 -1.57
C ILE A 524 15.40 31.32 -2.66
N PRO A 525 15.43 31.76 -3.94
CA PRO A 525 14.86 31.00 -5.05
C PRO A 525 15.41 29.57 -5.10
N VAL A 526 14.50 28.62 -5.26
CA VAL A 526 14.81 27.20 -5.50
C VAL A 526 15.02 27.02 -7.02
N PRO A 527 16.02 26.23 -7.46
CA PRO A 527 16.17 25.90 -8.87
C PRO A 527 14.86 25.34 -9.43
N GLN A 528 14.32 25.96 -10.49
CA GLN A 528 13.14 25.42 -11.17
C GLN A 528 13.50 24.09 -11.82
N LYS A 529 12.57 23.12 -11.82
CA LYS A 529 12.72 21.83 -12.53
C LYS A 529 13.23 22.12 -13.95
N GLY A 530 14.41 21.61 -14.27
CA GLY A 530 14.88 21.62 -15.64
C GLY A 530 13.99 20.68 -16.45
N PHE A 531 13.16 21.21 -17.34
CA PHE A 531 12.62 20.39 -18.41
C PHE A 531 13.78 20.08 -19.37
N SER A 532 14.56 19.05 -19.07
CA SER A 532 15.57 18.49 -19.98
C SER A 532 15.02 17.27 -20.69
#